data_AF-A0A1H6Z0Y2-F1
#
_entry.id   AF-A0A1H6Z0Y2-F1
#
_cell.length_a   1.000
_cell.length_b   1.000
_cell.length_c   1.000
_cell.angle_alpha   90.00
_cell.angle_beta   90.00
_cell.angle_gamma   90.00
#
_symmetry.space_group_name_H-M   'P 1'
#
loop_
_entity.id
_entity.type
_entity.pdbx_description
1 polymer ?
#
loop_
_entity_poly.entity_id
_entity_poly.type
_entity_poly.pdbx_seq_one_letter_code
_entity_poly.pdbx_strand_id
1 'polypeptide(L)' 'MEYTLKAPMPGLVARVVVVEGESVTEGQELAVINCMKIEISCPTGKRGTVKKILVGEWDEMDVDTPMILLEV' A
#
# COMPACT_ATOMS: atom_id res chain seq x y z
N MET A 1 17.65 0.88 -1.74
CA MET A 1 16.96 0.29 -2.93
C MET A 1 15.51 0.72 -2.84
N GLU A 2 14.82 1.01 -3.94
CA GLU A 2 13.41 1.43 -3.87
C GLU A 2 12.51 0.20 -4.03
N TYR A 3 11.49 0.07 -3.17
CA TYR A 3 10.46 -0.97 -3.24
C TYR A 3 9.10 -0.31 -3.39
N THR A 4 8.37 -0.67 -4.43
CA THR A 4 7.04 -0.13 -4.67
C THR A 4 6.02 -1.20 -4.34
N LEU A 5 5.17 -0.92 -3.35
CA LEU A 5 3.97 -1.70 -3.11
C LEU A 5 2.98 -1.40 -4.23
N LYS A 6 2.51 -2.45 -4.88
CA LYS A 6 1.52 -2.34 -5.94
C LYS A 6 0.21 -2.98 -5.49
N ALA A 7 -0.89 -2.54 -6.08
CA ALA A 7 -2.20 -3.13 -5.83
C ALA A 7 -2.23 -4.60 -6.33
N PRO A 8 -2.53 -5.57 -5.44
CA PRO A 8 -2.60 -6.99 -5.81
C PRO A 8 -3.86 -7.34 -6.61
N MET A 9 -4.90 -6.49 -6.53
CA MET A 9 -6.18 -6.68 -7.21
C MET A 9 -6.80 -5.31 -7.55
N PRO A 10 -7.72 -5.24 -8.52
CA PRO A 10 -8.43 -4.00 -8.79
C PRO A 10 -9.48 -3.74 -7.70
N GLY A 11 -9.65 -2.49 -7.30
CA GLY A 11 -10.58 -2.11 -6.24
C GLY A 11 -10.38 -0.68 -5.77
N LEU A 12 -11.03 -0.32 -4.67
CA LEU A 12 -10.91 0.99 -4.05
C LEU A 12 -10.01 0.91 -2.84
N VAL A 13 -9.14 1.89 -2.62
CA VAL A 13 -8.36 1.97 -1.38
C VAL A 13 -9.30 2.25 -0.22
N ALA A 14 -9.45 1.28 0.69
CA ALA A 14 -10.29 1.42 1.87
C ALA A 14 -9.66 2.41 2.86
N ARG A 15 -8.37 2.21 3.15
CA ARG A 15 -7.56 3.06 4.01
C ARG A 15 -6.07 2.80 3.82
N VAL A 16 -5.27 3.82 4.10
CA VAL A 16 -3.82 3.71 4.23
C VAL A 16 -3.49 3.68 5.72
N VAL A 17 -2.69 2.70 6.14
CA VAL A 17 -2.41 2.40 7.56
C VAL A 17 -1.08 3.03 8.03
N VAL A 18 -0.32 3.58 7.08
CA VAL A 18 1.00 4.18 7.31
C VAL A 18 1.04 5.63 6.86
N VAL A 19 2.02 6.37 7.36
CA VAL A 19 2.28 7.77 6.95
C VAL A 19 3.64 7.93 6.26
N GLU A 20 3.78 8.99 5.46
CA GLU A 20 5.07 9.33 4.86
C GLU A 20 6.12 9.60 5.95
N GLY A 21 7.32 9.02 5.78
CA GLY A 21 8.40 9.06 6.76
C GLY A 21 8.34 7.98 7.84
N GLU A 22 7.28 7.15 7.87
CA GLU A 22 7.16 6.05 8.84
C GLU A 22 8.07 4.87 8.49
N SER A 23 8.73 4.30 9.49
CA SER A 23 9.50 3.05 9.33
C SER A 23 8.58 1.84 9.46
N VAL A 24 8.61 0.97 8.45
CA VAL A 24 7.76 -0.21 8.34
C VAL A 24 8.60 -1.49 8.38
N THR A 25 8.07 -2.56 8.97
CA THR A 25 8.73 -3.87 9.04
C THR A 25 8.21 -4.82 7.97
N GLU A 26 8.98 -5.88 7.67
CA GLU A 26 8.52 -6.96 6.80
C GLU A 26 7.23 -7.59 7.35
N GLY A 27 6.22 -7.75 6.49
CA GLY A 27 4.88 -8.22 6.85
C GLY A 27 3.96 -7.15 7.42
N GLN A 28 4.40 -5.91 7.61
CA GLN A 28 3.55 -4.83 8.11
C GLN A 28 2.53 -4.41 7.05
N GLU A 29 1.27 -4.28 7.47
CA GLU A 29 0.18 -3.78 6.65
C GLU A 29 0.39 -2.29 6.33
N LEU A 30 0.37 -1.95 5.04
CA LEU A 30 0.56 -0.58 4.58
C LEU A 30 -0.73 0.08 4.11
N ALA A 31 -1.59 -0.70 3.45
CA ALA A 31 -2.87 -0.24 2.94
C ALA A 31 -3.87 -1.39 2.91
N VAL A 32 -5.15 -1.04 2.85
CA VAL A 32 -6.26 -1.97 2.69
C VAL A 32 -7.02 -1.59 1.44
N ILE A 33 -7.31 -2.55 0.57
CA ILE A 33 -8.14 -2.37 -0.63
C ILE A 33 -9.50 -3.03 -0.39
N ASN A 34 -10.57 -2.31 -0.66
CA ASN A 34 -11.92 -2.83 -0.75
C ASN A 34 -12.27 -3.18 -2.19
N CYS A 35 -12.55 -4.44 -2.46
CA CYS A 35 -13.13 -4.89 -3.73
C CYS A 35 -14.48 -5.53 -3.47
N MET A 36 -15.55 -4.88 -3.91
CA MET A 36 -16.92 -5.42 -3.89
C MET A 36 -17.32 -6.08 -2.55
N LYS A 37 -17.15 -5.36 -1.43
CA LYS A 37 -17.45 -5.81 -0.04
C LYS A 37 -16.41 -6.73 0.61
N ILE A 38 -15.27 -6.96 -0.04
CA ILE A 38 -14.14 -7.71 0.53
C ILE A 38 -12.99 -6.74 0.78
N GLU A 39 -12.49 -6.71 2.00
CA GLU A 39 -11.27 -5.97 2.35
C GLU A 39 -10.06 -6.91 2.23
N ILE A 40 -9.01 -6.45 1.55
CA ILE A 40 -7.73 -7.15 1.43
C ILE A 40 -6.62 -6.23 1.92
N SER A 41 -5.86 -6.74 2.88
CA SER A 41 -4.66 -6.09 3.37
C SER A 41 -3.50 -6.23 2.40
N CYS A 42 -2.74 -5.15 2.23
CA CYS A 42 -1.55 -5.08 1.41
C CYS A 42 -0.32 -4.93 2.32
N PRO A 43 0.27 -6.05 2.79
CA PRO A 43 1.49 -6.01 3.58
C PRO A 43 2.72 -5.79 2.71
N THR A 44 3.77 -5.20 3.29
CA THR A 44 5.08 -5.11 2.62
C THR A 44 5.87 -6.41 2.76
N GLY A 45 6.55 -6.82 1.68
CA GLY A 45 7.50 -7.94 1.72
C GLY A 45 8.91 -7.55 2.19
N LYS A 46 9.15 -6.28 2.53
CA LYS A 46 10.46 -5.78 2.99
C LYS A 46 10.30 -4.72 4.08
N ARG A 47 11.25 -4.70 5.03
CA ARG A 47 11.40 -3.58 5.97
C ARG A 47 11.96 -2.36 5.25
N GLY A 48 11.49 -1.16 5.57
CA GLY A 48 11.95 0.07 4.94
C GLY A 48 11.30 1.30 5.56
N THR A 49 11.44 2.46 4.92
CA THR A 49 10.77 3.70 5.33
C THR A 49 9.83 4.15 4.22
N VAL A 50 8.62 4.57 4.57
CA VAL A 50 7.64 5.10 3.61
C VAL A 50 8.19 6.40 3.03
N LYS A 51 8.59 6.37 1.77
CA LYS A 51 9.12 7.54 1.06
C LYS A 51 8.00 8.43 0.56
N LYS A 52 6.96 7.81 0.00
CA LYS A 52 5.81 8.52 -0.56
C LYS A 52 4.58 7.63 -0.65
N ILE A 53 3.42 8.21 -0.40
CA ILE A 53 2.12 7.55 -0.58
C ILE A 53 1.48 8.16 -1.83
N LEU A 54 1.16 7.33 -2.83
CA LEU A 54 0.59 7.77 -4.11
C LEU A 54 -0.93 7.69 -4.15
N VAL A 55 -1.55 7.11 -3.11
CA VAL A 55 -2.96 6.73 -3.09
C VAL A 55 -3.66 7.30 -1.86
N GLY A 56 -4.93 7.67 -2.02
CA GLY A 56 -5.79 8.16 -0.94
C GLY A 56 -6.89 7.16 -0.58
N GLU A 57 -7.62 7.44 0.49
CA GLU A 57 -8.90 6.75 0.74
C GLU A 57 -9.85 6.95 -0.43
N TRP A 58 -10.58 5.90 -0.80
CA TRP A 58 -11.53 5.86 -1.92
C TRP A 58 -10.94 6.01 -3.33
N ASP A 59 -9.62 5.91 -3.44
CA ASP A 59 -8.93 5.99 -4.73
C ASP A 59 -9.06 4.67 -5.50
N GLU A 60 -9.26 4.75 -6.82
CA GLU A 60 -9.49 3.59 -7.69
C GLU A 60 -8.15 3.01 -8.16
N MET A 61 -7.92 1.75 -7.82
CA MET A 61 -6.69 1.03 -8.14
C MET A 61 -6.97 -0.08 -9.14
N ASP A 62 -6.08 -0.20 -10.13
CA ASP A 62 -5.98 -1.35 -11.00
C ASP A 62 -4.87 -2.29 -10.54
N VAL A 63 -4.88 -3.53 -11.03
CA VAL A 63 -3.78 -4.49 -10.81
C VAL A 63 -2.44 -3.86 -11.20
N ASP A 64 -1.40 -4.09 -10.40
CA ASP A 64 -0.05 -3.55 -10.61
C ASP A 64 0.10 -2.02 -10.45
N THR A 65 -0.97 -1.31 -10.08
CA THR A 65 -0.90 0.14 -9.83
C THR A 65 -0.02 0.44 -8.62
N PRO A 66 0.96 1.35 -8.73
CA PRO A 66 1.84 1.69 -7.61
C PRO A 66 1.08 2.46 -6.54
N MET A 67 1.05 1.90 -5.32
CA MET A 67 0.34 2.48 -4.19
C MET A 67 1.27 3.28 -3.27
N ILE A 68 2.36 2.64 -2.84
CA ILE A 68 3.26 3.17 -1.81
C ILE A 68 4.70 2.91 -2.24
N LEU A 69 5.52 3.95 -2.12
CA LEU A 69 6.96 3.88 -2.34
C LEU A 69 7.67 3.74 -1.00
N LEU A 70 8.43 2.66 -0.86
CA LEU A 70 9.30 2.39 0.28
C LEU A 70 10.76 2.55 -0.12
N GLU A 71 11.54 3.11 0.78
CA GLU A 71 12.99 3.13 0.72
C GLU A 71 13.55 2.05 1.65
N VAL A 72 14.23 1.07 1.04
CA VAL A 72 14.77 -0.14 1.68
C VAL A 72 16.28 -0.05 1.85
#